data_AF-A0A942C335-F1
#
_entry.id   AF-A0A942C335-F1
#
_cell.length_a   1.000
_cell.length_b   1.000
_cell.length_c   1.000
_cell.angle_alpha   90.00
_cell.angle_beta   90.00
_cell.angle_gamma   90.00
#
_symmetry.space_group_name_H-M   'P 1'
#
loop_
_entity.id
_entity.type
_entity.pdbx_description
1 polymer ?
#
loop_
_entity_poly.entity_id
_entity_poly.type
_entity_poly.pdbx_seq_one_letter_code
_entity_poly.pdbx_strand_id
1 'polypeptide(L)'
;MAASSLEKIVSLCKRRGFIFPNSEIYGGLGSTWDYGPLGVELKNNVKRAWWRSVVYDREDMEGQDAAIIMNRLVWRYSGHEATFSDPLVDCKECGKRSRADHLVDGKCGNCGSTNLTEPRNFNLMFKTTVGPVESDE
;
A
#
# COMPACT_ATOMS: atom_id res chain seq x y z
N MET A 1 3.34 -17.15 24.61
CA MET A 1 3.50 -15.73 25.04
C MET A 1 3.28 -14.83 23.84
N ALA A 2 2.71 -13.65 24.04
CA ALA A 2 2.62 -12.63 23.01
C ALA A 2 4.03 -12.15 22.60
N ALA A 3 4.18 -11.70 21.35
CA ALA A 3 5.44 -11.15 20.86
C ALA A 3 5.77 -9.84 21.59
N SER A 4 7.04 -9.64 21.94
CA SER A 4 7.49 -8.48 22.73
C SER A 4 8.00 -7.29 21.90
N SER A 5 8.22 -7.45 20.59
CA SER A 5 8.64 -6.38 19.68
C SER A 5 8.34 -6.71 18.23
N LEU A 6 8.23 -5.69 17.37
CA LEU A 6 7.96 -5.85 15.95
C LEU A 6 9.14 -6.51 15.21
N GLU A 7 10.38 -6.18 15.59
CA GLU A 7 11.60 -6.71 14.97
C GLU A 7 11.67 -8.23 15.13
N LYS A 8 11.21 -8.76 16.29
CA LYS A 8 11.13 -10.22 16.51
C LYS A 8 10.15 -10.88 15.55
N ILE A 9 9.02 -10.23 15.27
CA ILE A 9 8.01 -10.73 14.32
C ILE A 9 8.58 -10.71 12.90
N VAL A 10 9.15 -9.58 12.47
CA VAL A 10 9.76 -9.44 11.13
C VAL A 10 10.87 -10.46 10.92
N SER A 11 11.75 -10.63 11.91
CA SER A 11 12.82 -11.65 11.89
C SER A 11 12.28 -13.07 11.76
N LEU A 12 11.21 -13.40 12.48
CA LEU A 12 10.55 -14.72 12.38
C LEU A 12 9.94 -14.93 11.00
N CYS A 13 9.22 -13.93 10.48
CA CYS A 13 8.56 -14.01 9.18
C CYS A 13 9.56 -14.31 8.06
N LYS A 14 10.70 -13.60 8.04
CA LYS A 14 11.77 -13.83 7.09
C LYS A 14 12.42 -15.21 7.29
N ARG A 15 12.78 -15.57 8.53
CA ARG A 15 13.49 -16.82 8.83
C ARG A 15 12.66 -18.09 8.60
N ARG A 16 11.33 -18.00 8.72
CA ARG A 16 10.42 -19.16 8.63
C ARG A 16 9.63 -19.20 7.32
N GLY A 17 9.88 -18.30 6.37
CA GLY A 17 9.20 -18.32 5.08
C GLY A 17 7.73 -17.91 5.14
N PHE A 18 7.41 -16.89 5.93
CA PHE A 18 6.11 -16.23 5.89
C PHE A 18 6.11 -15.06 4.89
N ILE A 19 7.00 -14.08 5.08
CA ILE A 19 7.01 -12.84 4.29
C ILE A 19 8.46 -12.46 4.00
N PHE A 20 8.72 -12.05 2.76
CA PHE A 20 10.00 -11.55 2.28
C PHE A 20 9.85 -10.13 1.69
N PRO A 21 10.86 -9.25 1.82
CA PRO A 21 10.93 -8.04 1.01
C PRO A 21 10.87 -8.39 -0.48
N ASN A 22 9.97 -7.76 -1.23
CA ASN A 22 9.89 -8.04 -2.67
C ASN A 22 11.16 -7.58 -3.38
N SER A 23 11.60 -8.34 -4.39
CA SER A 23 12.80 -8.01 -5.18
C SER A 23 14.07 -7.86 -4.35
N GLU A 24 14.19 -8.60 -3.22
CA GLU A 24 15.27 -8.45 -2.24
C GLU A 24 16.69 -8.50 -2.87
N ILE A 25 16.91 -9.41 -3.82
CA ILE A 25 18.22 -9.58 -4.48
C ILE A 25 18.61 -8.39 -5.39
N TYR A 26 17.67 -7.50 -5.69
CA TYR A 26 17.87 -6.28 -6.49
C TYR A 26 17.81 -5.00 -5.65
N GLY A 27 17.91 -5.10 -4.31
CA GLY A 27 17.86 -3.96 -3.40
C GLY A 27 16.45 -3.67 -2.85
N GLY A 28 15.47 -4.48 -3.22
CA GLY A 28 14.10 -4.38 -2.73
C GLY A 28 13.26 -3.34 -3.45
N LEU A 29 11.94 -3.54 -3.42
CA LEU A 29 10.96 -2.52 -3.82
C LEU A 29 10.19 -2.05 -2.59
N GLY A 30 10.21 -0.74 -2.35
CA GLY A 30 9.55 -0.15 -1.19
C GLY A 30 8.05 -0.47 -1.17
N SER A 31 7.54 -0.81 0.02
CA SER A 31 6.12 -1.08 0.25
C SER A 31 5.53 -2.28 -0.49
N THR A 32 6.36 -3.20 -0.99
CA THR A 32 5.91 -4.47 -1.58
C THR A 32 6.62 -5.66 -0.93
N TRP A 33 5.89 -6.78 -0.82
CA TRP A 33 6.36 -7.99 -0.13
C TRP A 33 5.85 -9.27 -0.81
N ASP A 34 6.65 -10.31 -0.74
CA ASP A 34 6.33 -11.64 -1.25
C ASP A 34 5.94 -12.60 -0.12
N TYR A 35 4.88 -13.37 -0.31
CA TYR A 35 4.45 -14.39 0.64
C TYR A 35 5.19 -15.71 0.38
N GLY A 36 5.92 -16.18 1.38
CA GLY A 36 6.59 -17.49 1.35
C GLY A 36 5.63 -18.67 1.59
N PRO A 37 6.16 -19.90 1.66
CA PRO A 37 5.34 -21.12 1.78
C PRO A 37 4.38 -21.13 2.98
N LEU A 38 4.85 -20.74 4.18
CA LEU A 38 3.97 -20.67 5.36
C LEU A 38 3.05 -19.45 5.30
N GLY A 39 3.50 -18.37 4.66
CA GLY A 39 2.72 -17.14 4.52
C GLY A 39 1.52 -17.32 3.61
N VAL A 40 1.68 -18.02 2.47
CA VAL A 40 0.58 -18.26 1.54
C VAL A 40 -0.49 -19.17 2.16
N GLU A 41 -0.10 -20.19 2.92
CA GLU A 41 -1.04 -21.05 3.65
C GLU A 41 -1.81 -20.26 4.71
N LEU A 42 -1.12 -19.46 5.52
CA LEU A 42 -1.76 -18.60 6.52
C LEU A 42 -2.72 -17.60 5.86
N LYS A 43 -2.27 -16.90 4.82
CA LYS A 43 -3.08 -15.94 4.06
C LYS A 43 -4.34 -16.61 3.50
N ASN A 44 -4.21 -17.80 2.91
CA ASN A 44 -5.33 -18.53 2.34
C ASN A 44 -6.30 -19.03 3.41
N ASN A 45 -5.80 -19.47 4.57
CA ASN A 45 -6.64 -19.83 5.71
C ASN A 45 -7.49 -18.66 6.20
N VAL A 46 -6.89 -17.46 6.34
CA VAL A 46 -7.62 -16.24 6.73
C VAL A 46 -8.67 -15.87 5.69
N LYS A 47 -8.32 -15.87 4.40
CA LYS A 47 -9.27 -15.59 3.31
C LYS A 47 -10.46 -16.56 3.31
N ARG A 48 -10.20 -17.87 3.46
CA ARG A 48 -11.25 -18.90 3.51
C ARG A 48 -12.17 -18.73 4.72
N ALA A 49 -11.60 -18.48 5.90
CA ALA A 49 -12.37 -18.26 7.11
C ALA A 49 -13.30 -17.03 6.96
N TRP A 50 -12.75 -15.93 6.43
CA TRP A 50 -13.52 -14.71 6.17
C TRP A 50 -14.64 -14.96 5.16
N TRP A 51 -14.32 -15.57 4.00
CA TRP A 51 -15.30 -15.85 2.95
C TRP A 51 -16.44 -16.72 3.45
N ARG A 52 -16.14 -17.76 4.23
CA ARG A 52 -17.17 -18.57 4.86
C ARG A 52 -18.08 -17.74 5.76
N SER A 53 -17.51 -16.96 6.67
CA SER A 53 -18.29 -16.20 7.65
C SER A 53 -19.14 -15.09 7.05
N VAL A 54 -18.69 -14.48 5.94
CA VAL A 54 -19.34 -13.31 5.34
C VAL A 54 -20.21 -13.69 4.16
N VAL A 55 -19.88 -14.74 3.40
CA VAL A 55 -20.62 -15.12 2.20
C VAL A 55 -21.45 -16.38 2.42
N TYR A 56 -20.86 -17.46 2.96
CA TYR A 56 -21.59 -18.73 3.07
C TYR A 56 -22.53 -18.80 4.27
N ASP A 57 -22.13 -18.24 5.41
CA ASP A 57 -22.90 -18.29 6.65
C ASP A 57 -23.98 -17.18 6.72
N ARG A 58 -24.11 -16.36 5.67
CA ARG A 58 -25.10 -15.27 5.55
C ARG A 58 -26.00 -15.50 4.36
N GLU A 59 -27.27 -15.12 4.47
CA GLU A 59 -28.27 -15.26 3.40
C GLU A 59 -28.38 -13.99 2.52
N ASP A 60 -27.63 -12.94 2.85
CA ASP A 60 -27.78 -11.60 2.27
C ASP A 60 -26.50 -11.08 1.59
N MET A 61 -25.58 -11.98 1.25
CA MET A 61 -24.27 -11.63 0.68
C MET A 61 -23.96 -12.45 -0.57
N GLU A 62 -23.54 -11.76 -1.63
CA GLU A 62 -23.16 -12.36 -2.91
C GLU A 62 -21.65 -12.24 -3.14
N GLY A 63 -21.04 -13.32 -3.62
CA GLY A 63 -19.62 -13.34 -3.98
C GLY A 63 -19.37 -12.77 -5.37
N GLN A 64 -18.38 -11.90 -5.52
CA GLN A 64 -17.99 -11.32 -6.80
C GLN A 64 -16.46 -11.24 -6.91
N ASP A 65 -15.94 -11.51 -8.11
CA ASP A 65 -14.55 -11.24 -8.49
C ASP A 65 -14.54 -10.28 -9.69
N ALA A 66 -13.69 -9.24 -9.63
CA ALA A 66 -13.66 -8.14 -10.59
C ALA A 66 -12.23 -7.85 -11.05
N ALA A 67 -12.08 -7.30 -12.26
CA ALA A 67 -10.78 -6.91 -12.78
C ALA A 67 -10.18 -5.75 -11.95
N ILE A 68 -8.84 -5.76 -11.79
CA ILE A 68 -8.08 -4.71 -11.08
C ILE A 68 -7.99 -3.44 -11.94
N ILE A 69 -7.72 -3.60 -13.24
CA ILE A 69 -7.67 -2.48 -14.18
C ILE A 69 -9.09 -2.12 -14.58
N MET A 70 -9.47 -0.87 -14.34
CA MET A 70 -10.81 -0.35 -14.62
C MET A 70 -10.76 0.87 -15.54
N ASN A 71 -11.87 1.11 -16.25
CA ASN A 71 -12.05 2.32 -17.04
C ASN A 71 -11.95 3.57 -16.14
N ARG A 72 -11.21 4.60 -16.59
CA ARG A 72 -10.99 5.85 -15.85
C ARG A 72 -12.28 6.49 -15.33
N LEU A 73 -13.37 6.41 -16.08
CA LEU A 73 -14.66 7.00 -15.69
C LEU A 73 -15.19 6.44 -14.37
N VAL A 74 -14.88 5.20 -14.01
CA VAL A 74 -15.24 4.62 -12.70
C VAL A 74 -14.58 5.42 -11.58
N TRP A 75 -13.29 5.73 -11.71
CA TRP A 75 -12.53 6.49 -10.71
C TRP A 75 -12.91 7.97 -10.69
N ARG A 76 -13.32 8.51 -11.83
CA ARG A 76 -13.85 9.87 -11.93
C ARG A 76 -15.18 10.01 -11.20
N TYR A 77 -16.15 9.18 -11.54
CA TYR A 77 -17.52 9.28 -10.99
C TYR A 77 -17.63 8.77 -9.56
N SER A 78 -16.73 7.90 -9.11
CA SER A 78 -16.62 7.55 -7.69
C SER A 78 -15.91 8.63 -6.84
N GLY A 79 -15.36 9.67 -7.46
CA GLY A 79 -14.68 10.79 -6.78
C GLY A 79 -13.19 10.57 -6.49
N HIS A 80 -12.67 9.34 -6.65
CA HIS A 80 -11.26 9.02 -6.36
C HIS A 80 -10.27 9.87 -7.16
N GLU A 81 -10.61 10.21 -8.41
CA GLU A 81 -9.77 11.09 -9.23
C GLU A 81 -9.57 12.47 -8.59
N ALA A 82 -10.60 13.00 -7.91
CA ALA A 82 -10.57 14.33 -7.31
C ALA A 82 -10.06 14.34 -5.86
N THR A 83 -10.32 13.28 -5.09
CA THR A 83 -10.17 13.33 -3.62
C THR A 83 -9.24 12.27 -3.03
N PHE A 84 -8.81 11.26 -3.79
CA PHE A 84 -7.93 10.21 -3.27
C PHE A 84 -6.46 10.65 -3.28
N SER A 85 -6.15 11.63 -2.43
CA SER A 85 -4.83 12.26 -2.34
C SER A 85 -4.41 12.53 -0.91
N ASP A 86 -3.11 12.40 -0.65
CA ASP A 86 -2.50 12.84 0.61
C ASP A 86 -1.76 14.17 0.42
N PRO A 87 -1.70 15.03 1.46
CA PRO A 87 -0.88 16.22 1.45
C PRO A 87 0.60 15.84 1.59
N LEU A 88 1.42 16.19 0.61
CA LEU A 88 2.83 15.85 0.55
C LEU A 88 3.69 17.11 0.57
N VAL A 89 4.79 17.04 1.33
CA VAL A 89 5.83 18.06 1.42
C VAL A 89 7.20 17.46 1.11
N ASP A 90 8.08 18.27 0.53
CA ASP A 90 9.46 17.92 0.24
C ASP A 90 10.38 18.75 1.12
N CYS A 91 11.37 18.09 1.74
CA CYS A 91 12.45 18.81 2.41
C CYS A 91 13.43 19.35 1.36
N LYS A 92 13.64 20.67 1.34
CA LYS A 92 14.55 21.31 0.36
C LYS A 92 16.03 21.00 0.61
N GLU A 93 16.39 20.57 1.82
CA GLU A 93 17.77 20.24 2.19
C GLU A 93 18.18 18.82 1.78
N CYS A 94 17.29 17.84 1.95
CA CYS A 94 17.63 16.42 1.70
C CYS A 94 16.77 15.76 0.61
N GLY A 95 15.82 16.48 0.02
CA GLY A 95 14.91 15.97 -1.02
C GLY A 95 13.90 14.93 -0.53
N LYS A 96 13.89 14.59 0.76
CA LYS A 96 12.97 13.58 1.29
C LYS A 96 11.53 14.09 1.23
N ARG A 97 10.68 13.25 0.65
CA ARG A 97 9.23 13.42 0.61
C ARG A 97 8.60 12.83 1.85
N SER A 98 7.63 13.53 2.41
CA SER A 98 6.88 13.06 3.57
C SER A 98 5.45 13.54 3.50
N ARG A 99 4.57 12.73 4.04
CA ARG A 99 3.18 13.11 4.29
C ARG A 99 3.15 14.24 5.31
N ALA A 100 2.49 15.34 4.99
CA ALA A 100 2.48 16.54 5.81
C ALA A 100 1.87 16.27 7.20
N ASP A 101 0.86 15.42 7.26
CA ASP A 101 0.17 14.99 8.47
C ASP A 101 1.00 14.04 9.36
N HIS A 102 2.08 13.47 8.83
CA HIS A 102 3.00 12.61 9.58
C HIS A 102 4.23 13.35 10.11
N LEU A 103 4.36 14.64 9.86
CA LEU A 103 5.49 15.42 10.37
C LEU A 103 5.29 15.77 11.83
N VAL A 104 6.28 15.44 12.65
CA VAL A 104 6.34 15.87 14.05
C VAL A 104 7.02 17.25 14.09
N ASP A 105 6.36 18.21 14.73
CA ASP A 105 6.83 19.60 14.89
C ASP A 105 7.19 20.32 13.58
N GLY A 106 6.60 19.91 12.45
CA GLY A 106 6.89 20.51 11.13
C GLY A 106 8.34 20.33 10.66
N LYS A 107 9.05 19.32 11.19
CA LYS A 107 10.44 19.04 10.84
C LYS A 107 10.55 17.82 9.96
N CYS A 108 11.50 17.85 9.03
CA CYS A 108 11.87 16.67 8.25
C CYS A 108 12.36 15.55 9.19
N GLY A 109 11.68 14.41 9.20
CA GLY A 109 12.06 13.26 10.04
C GLY A 109 13.40 12.58 9.65
N ASN A 110 14.13 13.10 8.66
CA ASN A 110 15.44 12.57 8.25
C ASN A 110 16.61 13.46 8.65
N CYS A 111 16.54 14.76 8.36
CA CYS A 111 17.63 15.70 8.66
C CYS A 111 17.25 16.75 9.73
N GLY A 112 16.01 16.76 10.22
CA GLY A 112 15.52 17.73 11.21
C GLY A 112 15.26 19.14 10.68
N SER A 113 15.50 19.40 9.38
CA SER A 113 15.27 20.70 8.76
C SER A 113 13.79 21.08 8.76
N THR A 114 13.51 22.36 8.98
CA THR A 114 12.19 23.00 8.85
C THR A 114 11.96 23.60 7.45
N ASN A 115 12.97 23.54 6.57
CA ASN A 115 12.90 24.08 5.22
C ASN A 115 12.13 23.09 4.31
N LEU A 116 10.80 23.12 4.43
CA LEU A 116 9.87 22.29 3.68
C LEU A 116 9.18 23.10 2.58
N THR A 117 8.70 22.42 1.53
CA THR A 117 7.79 23.01 0.55
C THR A 117 6.38 23.16 1.12
N GLU A 118 5.55 23.97 0.46
CA GLU A 118 4.12 24.01 0.75
C GLU A 118 3.47 22.64 0.47
N PRO A 119 2.52 22.20 1.31
CA PRO A 119 1.80 20.97 1.08
C PRO A 119 1.07 20.99 -0.27
N ARG A 120 1.29 19.95 -1.08
CA ARG A 120 0.51 19.71 -2.30
C ARG A 120 -0.19 18.37 -2.23
N ASN A 121 -1.38 18.28 -2.81
CA ASN A 121 -2.09 17.02 -2.91
C ASN A 121 -1.39 16.11 -3.93
N PHE A 122 -1.07 14.89 -3.51
CA PHE A 122 -0.53 13.84 -4.37
C PHE A 122 -1.55 12.71 -4.47
N ASN A 123 -2.06 12.46 -5.67
CA ASN A 123 -3.02 11.37 -5.91
C ASN A 123 -2.33 10.02 -5.70
N LEU A 124 -2.95 9.14 -4.92
CA LEU A 124 -2.39 7.85 -4.50
C LEU A 124 -2.69 6.71 -5.48
N MET A 125 -3.49 6.93 -6.52
CA MET A 125 -3.78 5.92 -7.54
C MET A 125 -2.59 5.70 -8.46
N PHE A 126 -2.32 4.44 -8.80
CA PHE A 126 -1.39 4.12 -9.88
C PHE A 126 -2.06 4.42 -11.23
N LYS A 127 -1.44 5.30 -12.02
CA LYS A 127 -1.82 5.53 -13.42
C LYS A 127 -1.09 4.52 -14.31
N THR A 128 -1.83 3.88 -15.21
CA THR A 128 -1.28 3.02 -16.27
C THR A 128 -2.07 3.27 -17.55
N THR A 129 -1.56 2.82 -18.69
CA THR A 129 -2.21 2.93 -20.00
C THR A 129 -2.48 1.56 -20.57
N VAL A 130 -3.64 1.40 -21.19
CA VAL A 130 -4.08 0.13 -21.78
C VAL A 130 -3.88 0.21 -23.28
N GLY A 131 -3.03 -0.68 -23.81
CA GLY A 131 -2.72 -0.74 -25.24
C GLY A 131 -1.29 -0.27 -25.56
N PRO A 132 -0.92 -0.31 -26.86
CA PRO A 132 0.45 -0.06 -27.30
C PRO A 132 0.83 1.43 -27.35
N VAL A 133 -0.16 2.33 -27.35
CA VAL A 133 0.06 3.77 -27.47
C VAL A 133 -0.61 4.47 -26.28
N GLU A 134 0.13 5.40 -25.67
CA GLU A 134 -0.45 6.34 -24.71
C GLU A 134 -1.44 7.23 -25.47
N SER A 135 -2.74 7.01 -25.29
CA SER A 135 -3.79 7.87 -25.83
C SER A 135 -4.48 8.57 -24.67
N ASP A 136 -4.71 9.88 -24.81
CA ASP A 136 -5.32 10.74 -23.80
C ASP A 136 -6.87 10.74 -23.86
N GLU A 137 -7.48 9.78 -24.56
CA GLU A 137 -8.94 9.63 -24.66
C GLU A 137 -9.59 9.17 -23.33
#